data_AF-A0A0V0PWM3-F1
#
_entry.id   AF-A0A0V0PWM3-F1
#
_cell.length_a   1.000
_cell.length_b   1.000
_cell.length_c   1.000
_cell.angle_alpha   90.00
_cell.angle_beta   90.00
_cell.angle_gamma   90.00
#
_symmetry.space_group_name_H-M   'P 1'
#
loop_
_entity.id
_entity.type
_entity.pdbx_description
1 polymer ?
#
loop_
_entity_poly.entity_id
_entity_poly.type
_entity_poly.pdbx_seq_one_letter_code
_entity_poly.pdbx_strand_id
1 'polypeptide(L)'
;MAHIDTTGWKPERIGRLNKLLDKLIRSEGQVKTQRQWIEDMPDDVTKEVIDGMIDYNRTHFNRLTSDRAQREYIARLKEKRNYVVGDMLVPKLVFDAVPGEIIADADRKGAT
;
A
#
# COMPACT_ATOMS: atom_id res chain seq x y z
N MET A 1 -11.41 4.69 -15.92
CA MET A 1 -9.95 4.65 -15.68
C MET A 1 -9.68 5.43 -14.43
N ALA A 2 -9.11 4.78 -13.41
CA ALA A 2 -8.98 5.39 -12.08
C ALA A 2 -8.23 6.72 -12.17
N HIS A 3 -8.87 7.77 -11.67
CA HIS A 3 -8.33 9.13 -11.72
C HIS A 3 -7.77 9.52 -10.36
N ILE A 4 -6.69 10.28 -10.35
CA ILE A 4 -6.11 10.77 -9.10
C ILE A 4 -6.94 11.95 -8.60
N ASP A 5 -7.58 11.81 -7.44
CA ASP A 5 -8.35 12.87 -6.79
C ASP A 5 -7.52 13.58 -5.71
N THR A 6 -7.27 14.87 -5.93
CA THR A 6 -6.59 15.76 -4.98
C THR A 6 -7.46 16.90 -4.51
N THR A 7 -8.78 16.78 -4.64
CA THR A 7 -9.73 17.83 -4.29
C THR A 7 -9.56 18.23 -2.81
N GLY A 8 -9.37 19.53 -2.56
CA GLY A 8 -9.16 20.08 -1.21
C GLY A 8 -7.76 19.85 -0.62
N TRP A 9 -6.80 19.31 -1.38
CA TRP A 9 -5.43 19.11 -0.88
C TRP A 9 -4.61 20.40 -0.96
N LYS A 10 -3.73 20.62 0.04
CA LYS A 10 -2.78 21.73 0.02
C LYS A 10 -1.73 21.53 -1.09
N PRO A 11 -1.20 22.62 -1.71
CA PRO A 11 -0.21 22.52 -2.78
C PRO A 11 1.04 21.70 -2.43
N GLU A 12 1.54 21.80 -1.20
CA GLU A 12 2.69 21.02 -0.73
C GLU A 12 2.44 19.51 -0.75
N ARG A 13 1.21 19.12 -0.39
CA ARG A 13 0.79 17.71 -0.40
C ARG A 13 0.69 17.20 -1.84
N ILE A 14 0.18 18.02 -2.76
CA ILE A 14 0.11 17.71 -4.19
C ILE A 14 1.52 17.57 -4.78
N GLY A 15 2.46 18.47 -4.44
CA GLY A 15 3.86 18.36 -4.89
C GLY A 15 4.54 17.07 -4.43
N ARG A 16 4.30 16.64 -3.18
CA ARG A 16 4.79 15.34 -2.68
C ARG A 16 4.15 14.16 -3.40
N LEU A 17 2.85 14.24 -3.70
CA LEU A 17 2.13 13.20 -4.45
C LEU A 17 2.72 13.07 -5.86
N ASN A 18 2.89 14.18 -6.58
CA ASN A 18 3.45 14.16 -7.93
C ASN A 18 4.84 13.48 -7.96
N LYS A 19 5.71 13.79 -7.00
CA LYS A 19 7.02 13.12 -6.88
C LYS A 19 6.92 11.61 -6.68
N LEU A 20 5.87 11.12 -6.01
CA LEU A 20 5.62 9.68 -5.87
C LEU A 20 5.07 9.09 -7.16
N LEU A 21 4.12 9.77 -7.80
CA LEU A 21 3.50 9.35 -9.05
C LEU A 21 4.48 9.27 -10.22
N ASP A 22 5.52 10.10 -10.22
CA ASP A 22 6.58 10.11 -11.23
C ASP A 22 7.60 8.98 -11.04
N LYS A 23 7.52 8.21 -9.95
CA LYS A 23 8.40 7.05 -9.76
C LYS A 23 8.10 5.98 -10.78
N LEU A 24 9.17 5.42 -11.35
CA LEU A 24 9.08 4.24 -12.20
C LEU A 24 8.83 2.99 -11.35
N ILE A 25 7.88 2.19 -11.79
CA ILE A 25 7.54 0.91 -11.21
C ILE A 25 7.55 -0.16 -12.30
N ARG A 26 7.74 -1.41 -11.89
CA ARG A 26 7.57 -2.56 -12.77
C ARG A 26 6.23 -3.21 -12.49
N SER A 27 5.37 -3.27 -13.50
CA SER A 27 4.07 -3.92 -13.44
C SER A 27 3.90 -4.73 -14.71
N GLU A 28 3.49 -6.00 -14.58
CA GLU A 28 3.23 -6.90 -15.71
C GLU A 28 4.38 -7.00 -16.71
N GLY A 29 5.62 -6.95 -16.22
CA GLY A 29 6.82 -7.02 -17.06
C GLY A 29 7.19 -5.71 -17.77
N GLN A 30 6.36 -4.67 -17.69
CA GLN A 30 6.63 -3.34 -18.25
C GLN A 30 7.10 -2.35 -17.17
N VAL A 31 7.94 -1.40 -17.58
CA VAL A 31 8.33 -0.26 -16.74
C VAL A 31 7.43 0.92 -17.11
N LYS A 32 6.66 1.41 -16.15
CA LYS A 32 5.75 2.55 -16.31
C LYS A 32 5.83 3.45 -15.08
N THR A 33 5.38 4.69 -15.18
CA THR A 33 5.26 5.55 -13.98
C THR A 33 4.14 5.04 -13.10
N GLN A 34 4.21 5.33 -11.80
CA GLN A 34 3.12 5.01 -10.87
C GLN A 34 1.81 5.73 -11.27
N ARG A 35 1.91 6.92 -11.88
CA ARG A 35 0.78 7.61 -12.53
C ARG A 35 0.12 6.75 -13.61
N GLN A 36 0.90 6.32 -14.60
CA GLN A 36 0.40 5.52 -15.72
C GLN A 36 -0.24 4.22 -15.24
N TRP A 37 0.40 3.56 -14.26
CA TRP A 37 -0.16 2.35 -13.68
C TRP A 37 -1.53 2.56 -13.01
N ILE A 38 -1.75 3.69 -12.33
CA ILE A 38 -3.06 4.04 -11.76
C ILE A 38 -4.06 4.36 -12.86
N GLU A 39 -3.66 5.16 -13.86
CA GLU A 39 -4.53 5.53 -14.97
C GLU A 39 -4.96 4.32 -15.82
N ASP A 40 -4.13 3.28 -15.90
CA ASP A 40 -4.46 2.01 -16.56
C ASP A 40 -5.50 1.17 -15.78
N MET A 41 -5.78 1.48 -14.51
CA MET A 41 -6.72 0.71 -13.69
C MET A 41 -8.18 0.99 -14.03
N PRO A 42 -9.08 0.02 -13.80
CA PRO A 42 -10.51 0.28 -13.85
C PRO A 42 -10.96 1.17 -12.67
N ASP A 43 -12.12 1.81 -12.81
CA ASP A 43 -12.63 2.79 -11.82
C ASP A 43 -13.07 2.15 -10.50
N ASP A 44 -13.37 0.86 -10.52
CA ASP A 44 -13.80 0.03 -9.39
C ASP A 44 -12.61 -0.65 -8.69
N VAL A 45 -11.42 -0.04 -8.74
CA VAL A 45 -10.23 -0.60 -8.09
C VAL A 45 -10.45 -0.75 -6.58
N THR A 46 -10.10 -1.93 -6.09
CA THR A 46 -10.15 -2.26 -4.67
C THR A 46 -8.93 -1.71 -3.95
N LYS A 47 -9.15 -1.30 -2.71
CA LYS A 47 -8.14 -0.71 -1.85
C LYS A 47 -8.15 -1.44 -0.51
N GLU A 48 -6.97 -1.80 -0.02
CA GLU A 48 -6.86 -2.52 1.25
C GLU A 48 -5.89 -1.79 2.19
N VAL A 49 -6.21 -1.82 3.48
CA VAL A 49 -5.28 -1.43 4.55
C VAL A 49 -5.00 -2.68 5.36
N ILE A 50 -3.79 -3.20 5.20
CA ILE A 50 -3.34 -4.41 5.90
C ILE A 50 -2.33 -4.02 6.98
N ASP A 51 -2.22 -4.86 8.01
CA ASP A 51 -1.16 -4.68 9.00
C ASP A 51 0.22 -5.02 8.41
N GLY A 52 1.27 -4.71 9.15
CA GLY A 52 2.64 -5.00 8.75
C GLY A 52 3.01 -6.48 8.82
N MET A 53 2.10 -7.40 9.14
CA MET A 53 2.44 -8.83 9.24
C MET A 53 2.87 -9.41 7.88
N ILE A 54 2.50 -8.78 6.76
CA ILE A 54 3.07 -9.10 5.44
C ILE A 54 4.60 -8.95 5.37
N ASP A 55 5.18 -8.08 6.19
CA ASP A 55 6.63 -7.88 6.30
C ASP A 55 7.29 -8.82 7.32
N TYR A 56 6.55 -9.79 7.85
CA TYR A 56 7.07 -10.74 8.83
C TYR A 56 8.19 -11.59 8.21
N ASN A 57 9.35 -11.58 8.87
CA ASN A 57 10.50 -12.37 8.47
C ASN A 57 10.85 -13.40 9.55
N ARG A 58 10.59 -14.67 9.24
CA ARG A 58 10.85 -15.79 10.15
C ARG A 58 12.31 -15.89 10.58
N THR A 59 13.25 -15.65 9.66
CA THR A 59 14.69 -15.71 9.96
C THR A 59 15.10 -14.59 10.92
N HIS A 60 14.57 -13.37 10.75
CA HIS A 60 14.81 -12.28 11.67
C HIS A 60 14.22 -12.59 13.05
N PHE A 61 12.97 -13.05 13.10
CA PHE A 61 12.29 -13.45 14.32
C PHE A 61 13.09 -14.50 15.12
N ASN A 62 13.56 -15.54 14.45
CA ASN A 62 14.33 -16.62 15.08
C ASN A 62 15.72 -16.17 15.58
N ARG A 63 16.26 -15.07 15.06
CA ARG A 63 17.53 -14.48 15.53
C ARG A 63 17.36 -13.61 16.78
N LEU A 64 16.12 -13.24 17.14
CA LEU A 64 15.84 -12.47 18.34
C LEU A 64 16.06 -13.36 19.57
N THR A 65 16.92 -12.90 20.47
CA THR A 65 17.46 -13.70 21.60
C THR A 65 16.53 -13.77 22.81
N SER A 66 15.37 -13.11 22.79
CA SER A 66 14.42 -13.11 23.90
C SER A 66 12.97 -13.04 23.45
N ASP A 67 12.08 -13.65 24.25
CA ASP A 67 10.63 -13.58 24.05
C ASP A 67 10.12 -12.14 24.05
N ARG A 68 10.74 -11.24 24.82
CA ARG A 68 10.38 -9.81 24.83
C ARG A 68 10.63 -9.17 23.47
N ALA A 69 11.83 -9.37 22.91
CA ALA A 69 12.18 -8.82 21.59
C ALA A 69 11.29 -9.38 20.48
N GLN A 70 10.92 -10.67 20.57
CA GLN A 70 9.98 -11.31 19.65
C GLN A 70 8.58 -10.67 19.72
N ARG A 71 8.06 -10.41 20.93
CA ARG A 71 6.76 -9.74 21.12
C ARG A 71 6.79 -8.29 20.63
N GLU A 72 7.85 -7.55 20.92
CA GLU A 72 8.04 -6.18 20.44
C GLU A 72 8.09 -6.11 18.91
N TYR A 73 8.76 -7.07 18.26
CA TYR A 73 8.79 -7.17 16.80
C TYR A 73 7.38 -7.40 16.22
N ILE A 74 6.63 -8.35 16.76
CA ILE A 74 5.25 -8.62 16.30
C ILE A 74 4.35 -7.39 16.55
N ALA A 75 4.46 -6.74 17.72
CA ALA A 75 3.70 -5.53 18.02
C ALA A 75 3.99 -4.41 17.00
N ARG A 76 5.26 -4.18 16.68
CA ARG A 76 5.67 -3.19 15.68
C ARG A 76 5.12 -3.49 14.29
N LEU A 77 5.05 -4.77 13.90
CA LEU A 77 4.44 -5.16 12.63
C LEU A 77 2.93 -4.89 12.64
N LYS A 78 2.23 -5.24 13.72
CA LYS A 78 0.77 -4.99 13.84
C LYS A 78 0.41 -3.50 13.88
N GLU A 79 1.29 -2.67 14.42
CA GLU A 79 1.13 -1.20 14.42
C GLU A 79 1.38 -0.59 13.03
N LYS A 80 2.25 -1.21 12.22
CA LYS A 80 2.54 -0.75 10.86
C LYS A 80 1.30 -0.95 9.99
N ARG A 81 1.01 0.05 9.17
CA ARG A 81 -0.02 -0.03 8.13
C ARG A 81 0.62 -0.05 6.77
N ASN A 82 0.24 -1.04 5.97
CA ASN A 82 0.57 -1.14 4.56
C ASN A 82 -0.69 -0.83 3.75
N TYR A 83 -0.52 -0.07 2.68
CA TYR A 83 -1.61 0.41 1.84
C TYR A 83 -1.51 -0.26 0.49
N VAL A 84 -2.57 -0.94 0.08
CA VAL A 84 -2.62 -1.71 -1.17
C VAL A 84 -3.68 -1.10 -2.07
N VAL A 85 -3.36 -0.96 -3.35
CA VAL A 85 -4.29 -0.56 -4.42
C VAL A 85 -4.18 -1.62 -5.50
N GLY A 86 -5.27 -2.32 -5.80
CA GLY A 86 -5.23 -3.56 -6.60
C GLY A 86 -4.25 -4.56 -5.98
N ASP A 87 -3.20 -4.93 -6.72
CA ASP A 87 -2.20 -5.91 -6.28
C ASP A 87 -0.88 -5.29 -5.80
N MET A 88 -0.80 -3.96 -5.64
CA MET A 88 0.47 -3.29 -5.31
C MET A 88 0.44 -2.53 -3.99
N LEU A 89 1.52 -2.69 -3.24
CA LEU A 89 1.84 -1.84 -2.10
C LEU A 89 2.21 -0.44 -2.56
N VAL A 90 1.49 0.55 -2.06
CA VAL A 90 1.70 1.96 -2.40
C VAL A 90 1.94 2.80 -1.15
N PRO A 91 2.61 3.95 -1.25
CA PRO A 91 2.63 4.91 -0.16
C PRO A 91 1.23 5.39 0.20
N LYS A 92 0.97 5.66 1.49
CA LYS A 92 -0.32 6.21 1.96
C LYS A 92 -0.82 7.39 1.13
N LEU A 93 0.08 8.28 0.73
CA LEU A 93 -0.28 9.46 -0.03
C LEU A 93 -0.87 9.12 -1.40
N VAL A 94 -0.36 8.07 -2.05
CA VAL A 94 -0.92 7.55 -3.31
C VAL A 94 -2.26 6.88 -3.02
N PHE A 95 -2.33 6.03 -1.99
CA PHE A 95 -3.58 5.39 -1.56
C PHE A 95 -4.70 6.41 -1.28
N ASP A 96 -4.39 7.51 -0.58
CA ASP A 96 -5.37 8.55 -0.25
C ASP A 96 -5.86 9.29 -1.51
N ALA A 97 -5.06 9.34 -2.57
CA ALA A 97 -5.38 10.06 -3.81
C ALA A 97 -6.09 9.19 -4.86
N VAL A 98 -6.05 7.86 -4.72
CA VAL A 98 -6.74 6.93 -5.62
C VAL A 98 -8.17 6.71 -5.09
N PRO A 99 -9.22 7.01 -5.86
CA PRO A 99 -10.60 6.65 -5.53
C PRO A 99 -10.77 5.13 -5.65
N GLY A 100 -11.68 4.56 -4.88
CA GLY A 100 -11.92 3.12 -4.87
C GLY A 100 -12.58 2.65 -3.58
N GLU A 101 -13.15 1.46 -3.62
CA GLU A 101 -13.75 0.82 -2.45
C GLU A 101 -12.66 0.33 -1.51
N ILE A 102 -12.74 0.71 -0.23
CA ILE A 102 -11.84 0.21 0.79
C ILE A 102 -12.42 -1.07 1.36
N ILE A 103 -11.77 -2.18 1.07
CA ILE A 103 -12.14 -3.51 1.57
C ILE A 103 -11.39 -3.77 2.89
N ALA A 104 -12.09 -4.32 3.87
CA ALA A 104 -11.48 -4.72 5.13
C ALA A 104 -10.70 -6.03 4.95
N ASP A 105 -9.58 -6.17 5.65
CA ASP A 105 -8.72 -7.37 5.64
C ASP A 105 -9.48 -8.70 5.91
N ALA A 106 -10.63 -8.63 6.58
CA ALA A 106 -11.50 -9.76 6.86
C ALA A 106 -12.20 -10.34 5.61
N ASP A 107 -12.49 -9.51 4.61
CA ASP A 107 -13.31 -9.90 3.45
C ASP A 107 -12.53 -10.71 2.40
N ARG A 108 -11.19 -10.66 2.44
CA ARG A 108 -10.31 -11.45 1.56
C ARG A 108 -10.41 -12.95 1.82
N LYS A 109 -10.84 -13.37 3.02
CA LYS A 109 -10.97 -14.78 3.39
C LYS A 109 -12.21 -15.47 2.76
N GLY A 110 -13.05 -14.74 2.04
CA GLY A 110 -14.23 -15.28 1.36
C GLY A 110 -14.02 -15.73 -0.09
N ALA A 111 -12.84 -15.49 -0.69
CA ALA A 111 -12.57 -15.76 -2.10
C ALA A 111 -11.50 -16.85 -2.27
N THR A 112 -11.76 -18.06 -1.79
CA THR A 112 -10.97 -19.27 -2.12
C THR A 112 -11.88 -20.37 -2.59
#